data_AF-A0A6G2VL18-F1
#
_entry.id   AF-A0A6G2VL18-F1
#
_cell.length_a   1.000
_cell.length_b   1.000
_cell.length_c   1.000
_cell.angle_alpha   90.00
_cell.angle_beta   90.00
_cell.angle_gamma   90.00
#
_symmetry.space_group_name_H-M   'P 1'
#
loop_
_entity.id
_entity.type
_entity.pdbx_description
1 polymer ?
#
loop_
_entity_poly.entity_id
_entity_poly.type
_entity_poly.pdbx_seq_one_letter_code
_entity_poly.pdbx_strand_id
1 'polypeptide(L)'
;AGLPARYEEGHPALQCVQRAGSVRADAGSVPAERARQWALRRQWPGDAVHALCAVLRSRGRTLGVVTFLRAAGRSRFERSDVAHAEDVALRIAAALDLGEAVRGNPGSPGERNR
;
A
#
# COMPACT_ATOMS: atom_id res chain seq x y z
N ALA A 1 18.92 14.53 6.14
CA ALA A 1 17.92 13.65 5.49
C ALA A 1 17.75 12.40 6.34
N GLY A 2 16.52 12.00 6.68
CA GLY A 2 16.27 10.80 7.48
C GLY A 2 16.43 9.53 6.62
N LEU A 3 17.06 8.49 7.18
CA LEU A 3 17.06 7.16 6.56
C LEU A 3 15.62 6.62 6.53
N PRO A 4 15.15 6.01 5.42
CA PRO A 4 13.85 5.35 5.40
C PRO A 4 13.77 4.28 6.49
N ALA A 5 12.77 4.40 7.36
CA ALA A 5 12.51 3.40 8.40
C ALA A 5 12.03 2.10 7.73
N ARG A 6 12.72 0.99 8.01
CA ARG A 6 12.33 -0.31 7.47
C ARG A 6 11.04 -0.79 8.14
N TYR A 7 10.20 -1.47 7.37
CA TYR A 7 9.13 -2.26 7.95
C TYR A 7 9.73 -3.52 8.60
N GLU A 8 9.22 -3.84 9.78
CA GLU A 8 9.56 -5.05 10.50
C GLU A 8 9.11 -6.30 9.74
N GLU A 9 9.74 -7.44 10.04
CA GLU A 9 9.32 -8.72 9.50
C GLU A 9 7.86 -9.04 9.89
N GLY A 10 7.12 -9.64 8.98
CA GLY A 10 5.69 -9.91 9.17
C GLY A 10 4.78 -8.67 9.01
N HIS A 11 5.31 -7.52 8.56
CA HIS A 11 4.47 -6.38 8.20
C HIS A 11 3.50 -6.72 7.06
N PRO A 12 2.19 -6.41 7.17
CA PRO A 12 1.20 -6.78 6.14
C PRO A 12 1.52 -6.25 4.74
N ALA A 13 2.18 -5.09 4.61
CA ALA A 13 2.64 -4.61 3.31
C ALA A 13 3.72 -5.52 2.69
N LEU A 14 4.66 -6.04 3.47
CA LEU A 14 5.69 -6.96 2.96
C LEU A 14 5.08 -8.29 2.52
N GLN A 15 4.16 -8.83 3.33
CA GLN A 15 3.40 -10.05 2.96
C GLN A 15 2.61 -9.84 1.66
N CYS A 16 2.02 -8.66 1.47
CA CYS A 16 1.25 -8.32 0.28
C CYS A 16 2.10 -8.35 -0.98
N VAL A 17 3.34 -7.83 -0.91
CA VAL A 17 4.32 -7.91 -1.99
C VAL A 17 4.72 -9.36 -2.26
N GLN A 18 5.10 -10.11 -1.22
CA GLN A 18 5.61 -11.48 -1.34
C GLN A 18 4.64 -12.42 -2.04
N ARG A 19 3.33 -12.26 -1.77
CA ARG A 19 2.29 -13.12 -2.36
C ARG A 19 1.63 -12.54 -3.61
N ALA A 20 2.00 -11.33 -4.01
CA ALA A 20 1.33 -10.57 -5.06
C ALA A 20 -0.21 -10.51 -4.89
N GLY A 21 -0.69 -10.24 -3.67
CA GLY A 21 -2.13 -10.25 -3.37
C GLY A 21 -2.52 -9.58 -2.05
N SER A 22 -3.78 -9.17 -1.95
CA SER A 22 -4.29 -8.29 -0.90
C SER A 22 -4.30 -8.91 0.50
N VAL A 23 -3.73 -8.25 1.51
CA VAL A 23 -3.64 -8.69 2.93
C VAL A 23 -4.59 -7.91 3.82
N ARG A 24 -5.36 -8.62 4.65
CA ARG A 24 -6.09 -8.03 5.77
C ARG A 24 -5.38 -8.37 7.08
N ALA A 25 -5.31 -7.41 7.97
CA ALA A 25 -4.80 -7.59 9.33
C ALA A 25 -5.69 -6.82 10.31
N ASP A 26 -5.92 -7.40 11.49
CA ASP A 26 -6.77 -6.79 12.50
C ASP A 26 -6.20 -6.97 13.91
N ALA A 27 -6.47 -5.98 14.76
CA ALA A 27 -6.22 -5.97 16.19
C ALA A 27 -7.44 -5.42 16.94
N GLY A 28 -8.65 -5.53 16.36
CA GLY A 28 -9.87 -4.94 16.93
C GLY A 28 -10.42 -5.72 18.12
N SER A 29 -9.99 -6.99 18.27
CA SER A 29 -10.42 -7.88 19.37
C SER A 29 -9.49 -7.86 20.59
N VAL A 30 -8.35 -7.17 20.53
CA VAL A 30 -7.39 -7.08 21.64
C VAL A 30 -7.60 -5.79 22.45
N PRO A 31 -7.13 -5.73 23.71
CA PRO A 31 -7.21 -4.51 24.52
C PRO A 31 -6.58 -3.30 23.82
N ALA A 32 -7.16 -2.11 24.03
CA ALA A 32 -6.81 -0.87 23.33
C ALA A 32 -5.30 -0.55 23.35
N GLU A 33 -4.63 -0.76 24.48
CA GLU A 33 -3.19 -0.53 24.61
C GLU A 33 -2.37 -1.47 23.70
N ARG A 34 -2.77 -2.75 23.61
CA ARG A 34 -2.11 -3.71 22.71
C ARG A 34 -2.40 -3.38 21.24
N ALA A 35 -3.61 -2.92 20.92
CA ALA A 35 -3.97 -2.48 19.58
C ALA A 35 -3.13 -1.25 19.15
N ARG A 36 -2.96 -0.28 20.06
CA ARG A 36 -2.10 0.89 19.85
C ARG A 36 -0.65 0.49 19.59
N GLN A 37 -0.09 -0.39 20.42
CA GLN A 37 1.28 -0.91 20.22
C GLN A 37 1.41 -1.67 18.89
N TRP A 38 0.39 -2.44 18.50
CA TRP A 38 0.35 -3.15 17.22
C TRP A 38 0.41 -2.19 16.01
N ALA A 39 -0.29 -1.05 16.08
CA ALA A 39 -0.30 -0.02 15.05
C ALA A 39 1.02 0.74 14.98
N LEU A 40 1.56 1.17 16.13
CA LEU A 40 2.81 1.92 16.20
C LEU A 40 4.01 1.10 15.69
N ARG A 41 4.08 -0.20 16.01
CA ARG A 41 5.11 -1.12 15.45
C ARG A 41 5.04 -1.24 13.92
N ARG A 42 3.89 -0.91 13.32
CA ARG A 42 3.66 -0.90 11.87
C ARG A 42 3.74 0.50 11.27
N GLN A 43 4.19 1.48 12.05
CA GLN A 43 4.30 2.88 11.64
C GLN A 43 2.94 3.48 11.21
N TRP A 44 1.84 3.00 11.80
CA TRP A 44 0.49 3.50 11.56
C TRP A 44 0.04 4.47 12.65
N PRO A 45 -1.00 5.29 12.39
CA PRO A 45 -1.69 6.03 13.45
C PRO A 45 -2.06 5.11 14.61
N GLY A 46 -1.86 5.58 15.85
CA GLY A 46 -2.00 4.74 17.04
C GLY A 46 -3.43 4.27 17.34
N ASP A 47 -4.43 4.79 16.63
CA ASP A 47 -5.84 4.39 16.70
C ASP A 47 -6.24 3.39 15.61
N ALA A 48 -5.36 3.09 14.65
CA ALA A 48 -5.64 2.11 13.60
C ALA A 48 -5.69 0.69 14.18
N VAL A 49 -6.78 -0.04 13.91
CA VAL A 49 -6.98 -1.42 14.40
C VAL A 49 -7.37 -2.40 13.30
N HIS A 50 -7.72 -1.90 12.11
CA HIS A 50 -7.93 -2.72 10.93
C HIS A 50 -7.11 -2.17 9.77
N ALA A 51 -6.43 -3.06 9.06
CA ALA A 51 -5.63 -2.73 7.89
C ALA A 51 -5.95 -3.64 6.71
N LEU A 52 -5.92 -3.05 5.52
CA LEU A 52 -6.01 -3.74 4.24
C LEU A 52 -4.89 -3.22 3.34
N CYS A 53 -3.97 -4.10 2.96
CA CYS A 53 -2.91 -3.82 2.01
C CYS A 53 -3.28 -4.41 0.65
N ALA A 54 -3.19 -3.63 -0.42
CA ALA A 54 -3.35 -4.08 -1.79
C ALA A 54 -2.06 -3.80 -2.58
N VAL A 55 -1.62 -4.78 -3.37
CA VAL A 55 -0.37 -4.67 -4.14
C VAL A 55 -0.59 -3.82 -5.39
N LEU A 56 0.34 -2.92 -5.68
CA LEU A 56 0.33 -2.11 -6.90
C LEU A 56 1.14 -2.87 -7.95
N ARG A 57 0.46 -3.42 -8.97
CA ARG A 57 1.12 -4.17 -10.06
C ARG A 57 0.75 -3.62 -11.42
N SER A 58 1.75 -3.42 -12.27
CA SER A 58 1.58 -3.09 -13.69
C SER A 58 2.57 -3.92 -14.52
N ARG A 59 2.13 -4.45 -15.65
CA ARG A 59 2.95 -5.25 -16.61
C ARG A 59 3.83 -6.32 -15.94
N GLY A 60 3.29 -7.04 -14.96
CA GLY A 60 4.00 -8.10 -14.23
C GLY A 60 4.99 -7.62 -13.16
N ARG A 61 5.22 -6.31 -13.03
CA ARG A 61 6.09 -5.69 -12.01
C ARG A 61 5.28 -5.24 -10.80
N THR A 62 5.82 -5.42 -9.59
CA THR A 62 5.29 -4.79 -8.38
C THR A 62 5.90 -3.40 -8.23
N LEU A 63 5.05 -2.39 -8.19
CA LEU A 63 5.43 -0.98 -8.00
C LEU A 63 5.41 -0.57 -6.52
N GLY A 64 4.64 -1.27 -5.70
CA GLY A 64 4.52 -0.97 -4.27
C GLY A 64 3.27 -1.57 -3.65
N VAL A 65 2.80 -0.96 -2.56
CA VAL A 65 1.59 -1.34 -1.82
C VAL A 65 0.84 -0.07 -1.43
N VAL A 66 -0.49 -0.11 -1.52
CA VAL A 66 -1.37 0.86 -0.87
C VAL A 66 -1.97 0.22 0.38
N THR A 67 -1.98 0.94 1.50
CA THR A 67 -2.53 0.48 2.78
C THR A 67 -3.70 1.35 3.20
N PHE A 68 -4.85 0.73 3.41
CA PHE A 68 -6.05 1.32 3.97
C PHE A 68 -6.14 1.01 5.45
N LEU A 69 -6.48 1.99 6.27
CA LEU A 69 -6.53 1.89 7.73
C LEU A 69 -7.90 2.31 8.26
N ARG A 70 -8.39 1.61 9.29
CA ARG A 70 -9.61 1.98 10.03
C ARG A 70 -9.34 1.89 11.54
N ALA A 71 -9.87 2.87 12.27
CA ALA A 71 -9.92 2.86 13.73
C ALA A 71 -11.10 2.00 14.24
N ALA A 72 -11.12 1.74 15.55
CA ALA A 72 -12.06 0.80 16.19
C ALA A 72 -13.55 1.19 16.05
N GLY A 73 -13.86 2.46 15.75
CA GLY A 73 -15.23 2.91 15.48
C GLY A 73 -15.79 2.48 14.12
N ARG A 74 -15.02 1.79 13.29
CA ARG A 74 -15.44 1.26 11.97
C ARG A 74 -15.28 -0.25 11.94
N SER A 75 -16.12 -0.93 11.14
CA SER A 75 -16.03 -2.37 10.95
C SER A 75 -14.71 -2.80 10.29
N ARG A 76 -14.30 -4.04 10.60
CA ARG A 76 -13.21 -4.75 9.93
C ARG A 76 -13.40 -4.76 8.42
N PHE A 77 -12.30 -4.87 7.68
CA PHE A 77 -12.37 -4.98 6.22
C PHE A 77 -12.98 -6.30 5.77
N GLU A 78 -14.02 -6.20 4.95
CA GLU A 78 -14.76 -7.33 4.40
C GLU A 78 -14.32 -7.66 2.97
N ARG A 79 -14.95 -8.67 2.37
CA ARG A 79 -14.60 -9.11 1.00
C ARG A 79 -14.89 -8.03 -0.03
N SER A 80 -15.98 -7.28 0.12
CA SER A 80 -16.32 -6.14 -0.73
C SER A 80 -15.26 -5.03 -0.67
N ASP A 81 -14.74 -4.75 0.53
CA ASP A 81 -13.65 -3.79 0.69
C ASP A 81 -12.37 -4.24 -0.04
N VAL A 82 -12.07 -5.55 -0.03
CA VAL A 82 -10.92 -6.11 -0.75
C VAL A 82 -11.05 -5.88 -2.26
N ALA A 83 -12.21 -6.21 -2.83
CA ALA A 83 -12.45 -6.01 -4.26
C ALA A 83 -12.33 -4.53 -4.65
N HIS A 84 -12.85 -3.63 -3.81
CA HIS A 84 -12.72 -2.19 -4.03
C HIS A 84 -11.27 -1.70 -3.92
N ALA A 85 -10.53 -2.17 -2.92
CA ALA A 85 -9.13 -1.83 -2.74
C ALA A 85 -8.25 -2.31 -3.90
N GLU A 86 -8.55 -3.47 -4.48
CA GLU A 86 -7.86 -4.02 -5.66
C GLU A 86 -8.11 -3.17 -6.91
N ASP A 87 -9.35 -2.73 -7.11
CA ASP A 87 -9.70 -1.83 -8.20
C ASP A 87 -9.04 -0.45 -8.05
N VAL A 88 -8.98 0.10 -6.84
CA VAL A 88 -8.19 1.31 -6.53
C VAL A 88 -6.69 1.07 -6.78
N ALA A 89 -6.14 -0.05 -6.33
CA ALA A 89 -4.74 -0.41 -6.51
C ALA A 89 -4.37 -0.53 -8.01
N LEU A 90 -5.23 -1.11 -8.83
CA LEU A 90 -5.05 -1.21 -10.27
C LEU A 90 -4.95 0.18 -10.92
N ARG A 91 -5.85 1.10 -10.56
CA ARG A 91 -5.83 2.47 -11.08
C ARG A 91 -4.58 3.23 -10.65
N ILE A 92 -4.18 3.11 -9.38
CA ILE A 92 -2.94 3.73 -8.87
C ILE A 92 -1.73 3.16 -9.63
N ALA A 93 -1.65 1.83 -9.78
CA ALA A 93 -0.53 1.19 -10.48
C ALA A 93 -0.44 1.66 -11.93
N ALA A 94 -1.57 1.76 -12.65
CA ALA A 94 -1.60 2.28 -14.01
C ALA A 94 -1.14 3.75 -14.10
N ALA A 95 -1.55 4.60 -13.16
CA ALA A 95 -1.13 6.00 -13.12
C ALA A 95 0.37 6.16 -12.83
N LEU A 96 0.91 5.37 -11.88
CA LEU A 96 2.34 5.37 -11.55
C LEU A 96 3.19 4.91 -12.73
N ASP A 97 2.79 3.82 -13.38
CA ASP A 97 3.45 3.23 -14.54
C ASP A 97 3.42 4.16 -15.76
N LEU A 98 2.29 4.85 -16.01
CA LEU A 98 2.21 5.90 -17.04
C LEU A 98 3.15 7.07 -16.72
N GLY A 99 3.18 7.53 -15.47
CA GLY A 99 4.07 8.61 -15.05
C GLY A 99 5.55 8.25 -15.19
N GLU A 100 5.93 6.99 -14.92
CA GLU A 100 7.27 6.47 -15.18
C GLU A 100 7.59 6.47 -16.68
N ALA A 101 6.67 6.00 -17.52
CA ALA A 101 6.85 5.98 -18.98
C ALA A 101 7.03 7.38 -19.58
N VAL A 102 6.27 8.37 -19.12
CA VAL A 102 6.41 9.77 -19.57
C VAL A 102 7.75 10.37 -19.14
N ARG A 103 8.20 10.10 -17.90
CA ARG A 103 9.52 10.57 -17.42
C ARG A 103 10.69 9.86 -18.11
N GLY A 104 10.50 8.59 -18.46
CA GLY A 104 11.49 7.74 -19.12
C GLY A 104 11.57 7.93 -20.64
N ASN A 105 10.82 8.87 -21.22
CA ASN A 105 10.91 9.23 -22.64
C ASN A 105 11.68 10.57 -22.80
N PRO A 106 13.00 10.56 -23.06
CA PRO A 106 13.73 11.78 -23.40
C PRO A 106 13.37 12.35 -24.79
N GLY A 107 12.46 11.71 -25.54
CA GLY A 107 12.08 12.10 -26.90
C GLY A 107 11.08 13.26 -26.94
N SER A 108 11.52 14.47 -26.56
CA SER A 108 10.95 15.69 -27.16
C SER A 108 11.60 15.89 -28.53
N PRO A 109 10.86 15.96 -29.65
CA PRO A 109 11.43 16.28 -30.94
C PRO A 109 11.80 17.78 -30.96
N GLY A 110 13.02 18.11 -30.52
CA GLY A 110 13.49 19.49 -30.40
C GLY A 110 14.93 19.76 -30.86
N GLU A 111 15.72 18.73 -31.20
CA GLU A 111 17.09 18.92 -31.73
C GLU A 111 17.29 18.11 -33.01
N ARG A 112 16.67 18.59 -34.08
CA ARG A 112 17.14 18.38 -35.46
C ARG A 112 17.08 19.72 -36.14
N ASN A 113 18.12 20.54 -35.99
CA ASN A 113 18.76 21.33 -37.04
C ASN A 113 19.73 22.35 -36.40
N ARG A 114 21.01 22.01 -36.28
CA ARG A 114 22.16 22.92 -36.42
C ARG A 114 23.36 22.14 -36.91
#